data_AF-A0A9W9E1W6-F1
#
_entry.id   AF-A0A9W9E1W6-F1
#
_cell.length_a   1.000
_cell.length_b   1.000
_cell.length_c   1.000
_cell.angle_alpha   90.00
_cell.angle_beta   90.00
_cell.angle_gamma   90.00
#
_symmetry.space_group_name_H-M   'P 1'
#
loop_
_entity.id
_entity.type
_entity.pdbx_description
1 polymer ?
#
loop_
_entity_poly.entity_id
_entity_poly.type
_entity_poly.pdbx_seq_one_letter_code
_entity_poly.pdbx_strand_id
1 'polypeptide(L)'
;MSLRRARSQTSLYSQARLTAQLSRRLEEVEELHRKLSLKSQALGDAEKELDNLMNSESQRIQFLESERKQVYTEKTEAEIKVERLQRRVDELETELQELRKHTNSGSGLTPDTSLTPASEAMPRLCDAEATIGSLLGTEDKLKADLKKQGTSNTGGDGAGIPGNAEGGFKGKLTHRSSELVATHSLQTPRELDAQLPEAEKNIGFDVVNTEEAMPSINSVQSEICGTIENLVTAQNVLVDLRIELPCYPEDASKSKNALLWFHPAFEYLNHDLGVDYIYLIRAWIKLERIKDWVYSSKGISAKLRPKELSHWIANCRYDRRNNDPKFQKQDINRFGINFVTWWNSLVNQISTVSGENSDGDGRVRKEWGTLNTSGKNGWLSIIVCLKWWGMGLRDDREGALGAKWRCTIKETRRGAQDMIMPPRYSDWRNRCDLKVSLESVSPSNSPSSVFSGGQSLP
;
A
#
# COMPACT_ATOMS: atom_id res chain seq x y z
N MET A 1 -24.65 -56.66 -59.03
CA MET A 1 -25.23 -55.29 -59.03
C MET A 1 -25.45 -54.74 -57.61
N SER A 2 -26.01 -55.49 -56.65
CA SER A 2 -26.34 -54.99 -55.30
C SER A 2 -25.15 -54.47 -54.45
N LEU A 3 -24.01 -55.17 -54.46
CA LEU A 3 -22.83 -54.78 -53.66
C LEU A 3 -22.14 -53.47 -54.08
N ARG A 4 -22.23 -53.09 -55.37
CA ARG A 4 -21.67 -51.79 -55.83
C ARG A 4 -22.52 -50.60 -55.36
N ARG A 5 -23.84 -50.75 -55.23
CA ARG A 5 -24.72 -49.71 -54.66
C ARG A 5 -24.47 -49.53 -53.16
N ALA A 6 -24.27 -50.62 -52.41
CA ALA A 6 -24.01 -50.55 -50.97
C ALA A 6 -22.71 -49.78 -50.64
N ARG A 7 -21.61 -50.04 -51.37
CA ARG A 7 -20.34 -49.30 -51.18
C ARG A 7 -20.44 -47.81 -51.54
N SER A 8 -21.27 -47.47 -52.53
CA SER A 8 -21.53 -46.08 -52.89
C SER A 8 -22.32 -45.34 -51.80
N GLN A 9 -23.30 -46.00 -51.17
CA GLN A 9 -24.09 -45.41 -50.09
C GLN A 9 -23.27 -45.17 -48.81
N THR A 10 -22.39 -46.09 -48.42
CA THR A 10 -21.55 -45.91 -47.23
C THR A 10 -20.57 -44.74 -47.40
N SER A 11 -20.01 -44.58 -48.60
CA SER A 11 -19.11 -43.47 -48.95
C SER A 11 -19.81 -42.11 -48.84
N LEU A 12 -21.03 -42.01 -49.39
CA LEU A 12 -21.84 -40.80 -49.33
C LEU A 12 -22.23 -40.43 -47.89
N TYR A 13 -22.56 -41.42 -47.05
CA TYR A 13 -22.88 -41.18 -45.65
C TYR A 13 -21.66 -40.68 -44.85
N SER A 14 -20.48 -41.27 -45.06
CA SER A 14 -19.25 -40.78 -44.42
C SER A 14 -18.92 -39.35 -44.86
N GLN A 15 -19.10 -39.03 -46.14
CA GLN A 15 -18.85 -37.69 -46.66
C GLN A 15 -19.83 -36.68 -46.07
N ALA A 16 -21.14 -36.99 -46.04
CA ALA A 16 -22.15 -36.12 -45.44
C ALA A 16 -21.89 -35.87 -43.93
N ARG A 17 -21.45 -36.88 -43.19
CA ARG A 17 -21.08 -36.73 -41.77
C ARG A 17 -19.89 -35.80 -41.59
N LEU A 18 -18.86 -35.93 -42.43
CA LEU A 18 -17.69 -35.06 -42.40
C LEU A 18 -18.08 -33.61 -42.73
N THR A 19 -18.87 -33.41 -43.78
CA THR A 19 -19.39 -32.09 -44.14
C THR A 19 -20.16 -31.45 -42.99
N ALA A 20 -21.06 -32.19 -42.33
CA ALA A 20 -21.82 -31.68 -41.19
C ALA A 20 -20.96 -31.41 -39.93
N GLN A 21 -19.81 -32.09 -39.78
CA GLN A 21 -18.85 -31.78 -38.72
C GLN A 21 -18.04 -30.53 -39.03
N LEU A 22 -17.63 -30.36 -40.29
CA LEU A 22 -16.92 -29.16 -40.75
C LEU A 22 -17.81 -27.91 -40.65
N SER A 23 -19.09 -27.99 -41.04
CA SER A 23 -20.03 -26.88 -40.89
C SER A 23 -20.18 -26.42 -39.44
N ARG A 24 -20.30 -27.35 -38.48
CA ARG A 24 -20.38 -27.01 -37.05
C ARG A 24 -19.09 -26.34 -36.55
N ARG A 25 -17.93 -26.85 -36.95
CA ARG A 25 -16.65 -26.22 -36.59
C ARG A 25 -16.49 -24.84 -37.21
N LEU A 26 -17.00 -24.63 -38.41
CA LEU A 26 -16.98 -23.32 -39.06
C LEU A 26 -17.86 -22.31 -38.29
N GLU A 27 -19.07 -22.69 -37.90
CA GLU A 27 -19.96 -21.87 -37.06
C GLU A 27 -19.33 -21.53 -35.69
N GLU A 28 -18.65 -22.49 -35.06
CA GLU A 28 -17.92 -22.26 -33.82
C GLU A 28 -16.77 -21.25 -34.00
N VAL A 29 -16.03 -21.34 -35.10
CA VAL A 29 -14.93 -20.41 -35.43
C VAL A 29 -15.48 -19.01 -35.71
N GLU A 30 -16.59 -18.88 -36.45
CA GLU A 30 -17.24 -17.60 -36.72
C GLU A 30 -17.74 -16.93 -35.42
N GLU A 31 -18.34 -17.69 -34.51
CA GLU A 31 -18.78 -17.16 -33.21
C GLU A 31 -17.59 -16.73 -32.33
N LEU A 32 -16.50 -17.50 -32.32
CA LEU A 32 -15.27 -17.11 -31.64
C LEU A 32 -14.65 -15.85 -32.24
N HIS A 33 -14.66 -15.71 -33.58
CA HIS A 33 -14.19 -14.51 -34.26
C HIS A 33 -15.03 -13.29 -33.88
N ARG A 34 -16.37 -13.43 -33.83
CA ARG A 34 -17.28 -12.37 -33.39
C ARG A 34 -17.01 -11.96 -31.94
N LYS A 35 -16.81 -12.93 -31.03
CA LYS A 35 -16.44 -12.65 -29.63
C LYS A 35 -15.10 -11.95 -29.50
N LEU A 36 -14.11 -12.35 -30.30
CA LEU A 36 -12.78 -11.74 -30.30
C LEU A 36 -12.86 -10.28 -30.80
N SER A 37 -13.64 -10.02 -31.86
CA SER A 37 -13.88 -8.67 -32.39
C SER A 37 -14.54 -7.76 -31.34
N LEU A 38 -15.59 -8.24 -30.65
CA LEU A 38 -16.22 -7.46 -29.57
C LEU A 38 -15.27 -7.17 -28.41
N LYS A 39 -14.43 -8.14 -28.02
CA LYS A 39 -13.42 -7.93 -26.97
C LYS A 39 -12.34 -6.93 -27.42
N SER A 40 -11.90 -6.99 -28.68
CA SER A 40 -10.95 -6.04 -29.24
C SER A 40 -11.50 -4.61 -29.24
N GLN A 41 -12.78 -4.44 -29.57
CA GLN A 41 -13.45 -3.14 -29.50
C GLN A 41 -13.53 -2.64 -28.05
N ALA A 42 -13.97 -3.49 -27.12
CA ALA A 42 -14.06 -3.11 -25.70
C ALA A 42 -12.70 -2.73 -25.10
N LEU A 43 -11.61 -3.42 -25.50
CA LEU A 43 -10.25 -3.04 -25.12
C LEU A 43 -9.87 -1.66 -25.67
N GLY A 44 -10.14 -1.39 -26.96
CA GLY A 44 -9.86 -0.09 -27.56
C GLY A 44 -10.64 1.06 -26.93
N ASP A 45 -11.86 0.81 -26.42
CA ASP A 45 -12.64 1.82 -25.70
C ASP A 45 -12.11 2.05 -24.27
N ALA A 46 -11.67 0.98 -23.59
CA ALA A 46 -11.03 1.09 -22.28
C ALA A 46 -9.67 1.81 -22.35
N GLU A 47 -8.88 1.60 -23.41
CA GLU A 47 -7.63 2.33 -23.66
C GLU A 47 -7.88 3.84 -23.80
N LYS A 48 -8.90 4.24 -24.56
CA LYS A 48 -9.28 5.66 -24.69
C LYS A 48 -9.74 6.27 -23.36
N GLU A 49 -10.48 5.51 -22.55
CA GLU A 49 -10.90 5.97 -21.22
C GLU A 49 -9.70 6.20 -20.31
N LEU A 50 -8.71 5.29 -20.34
CA LEU A 50 -7.47 5.44 -19.61
C LEU A 50 -6.67 6.67 -20.07
N ASP A 51 -6.55 6.91 -21.37
CA ASP A 51 -5.89 8.10 -21.92
C ASP A 51 -6.57 9.39 -21.45
N ASN A 52 -7.90 9.42 -21.45
CA ASN A 52 -8.67 10.57 -20.94
C ASN A 52 -8.41 10.80 -19.44
N LEU A 53 -8.37 9.74 -18.65
CA LEU A 53 -8.09 9.83 -17.21
C LEU A 53 -6.66 10.30 -16.94
N MET A 54 -5.67 9.76 -17.66
CA MET A 54 -4.27 10.20 -17.56
C MET A 54 -4.11 11.67 -17.95
N ASN A 55 -4.79 12.13 -19.01
CA ASN A 55 -4.77 13.53 -19.41
C ASN A 55 -5.41 14.44 -18.35
N SER A 56 -6.55 14.03 -17.77
CA SER A 56 -7.21 14.77 -16.68
C SER A 56 -6.33 14.87 -15.43
N GLU A 57 -5.68 13.77 -15.02
CA GLU A 57 -4.77 13.77 -13.87
C GLU A 57 -3.51 14.59 -14.16
N SER A 58 -2.98 14.55 -15.38
CA SER A 58 -1.86 15.41 -15.80
C SER A 58 -2.20 16.90 -15.65
N GLN A 59 -3.40 17.33 -16.08
CA GLN A 59 -3.88 18.70 -15.90
C GLN A 59 -4.02 19.07 -14.43
N ARG A 60 -4.56 18.16 -13.62
CA ARG A 60 -4.69 18.36 -12.17
C ARG A 60 -3.34 18.53 -11.48
N ILE A 61 -2.35 17.73 -11.86
CA ILE A 61 -0.97 17.84 -11.35
C ILE A 61 -0.40 19.21 -11.71
N GLN A 62 -0.53 19.66 -12.96
CA GLN A 62 -0.04 20.98 -13.39
C GLN A 62 -0.70 22.13 -12.62
N PHE A 63 -2.01 22.03 -12.34
CA PHE A 63 -2.72 23.00 -11.52
C PHE A 63 -2.15 23.06 -10.10
N LEU A 64 -1.99 21.91 -9.45
CA LEU A 64 -1.44 21.82 -8.09
C LEU A 64 0.02 22.29 -8.02
N GLU A 65 0.82 22.03 -9.05
CA GLU A 65 2.18 22.56 -9.13
C GLU A 65 2.22 24.08 -9.24
N SER A 66 1.26 24.67 -9.95
CA SER A 66 1.11 26.12 -10.09
C SER A 66 0.68 26.76 -8.78
N GLU A 67 -0.33 26.18 -8.10
CA GLU A 67 -0.78 26.60 -6.78
C GLU A 67 0.36 26.48 -5.75
N ARG A 68 1.10 25.36 -5.75
CA ARG A 68 2.27 25.18 -4.89
C ARG A 68 3.31 26.28 -5.11
N LYS A 69 3.63 26.60 -6.37
CA LYS A 69 4.59 27.67 -6.71
C LYS A 69 4.11 29.03 -6.18
N GLN A 70 2.82 29.34 -6.34
CA GLN A 70 2.23 30.57 -5.81
C GLN A 70 2.37 30.66 -4.28
N VAL A 71 2.00 29.60 -3.56
CA VAL A 71 2.11 29.56 -2.09
C VAL A 71 3.57 29.74 -1.62
N TYR A 72 4.54 29.17 -2.34
CA TYR A 72 5.96 29.40 -2.03
C TYR A 72 6.35 30.87 -2.21
N THR A 73 5.91 31.53 -3.29
CA THR A 73 6.18 32.96 -3.52
C THR A 73 5.57 33.82 -2.41
N GLU A 74 4.30 33.61 -2.08
CA GLU A 74 3.60 34.34 -1.01
C GLU A 74 4.28 34.15 0.35
N LYS A 75 4.74 32.92 0.63
CA LYS A 75 5.49 32.62 1.84
C LYS A 75 6.82 33.37 1.89
N THR A 76 7.59 33.38 0.79
CA THR A 76 8.88 34.11 0.74
C THR A 76 8.67 35.62 0.91
N GLU A 77 7.62 36.19 0.32
CA GLU A 77 7.27 37.60 0.53
C GLU A 77 6.91 37.89 2.00
N ALA A 78 6.15 37.01 2.63
CA ALA A 78 5.80 37.13 4.05
C ALA A 78 7.04 37.01 4.95
N GLU A 79 7.97 36.09 4.67
CA GLU A 79 9.24 35.93 5.40
C GLU A 79 10.10 37.20 5.29
N ILE A 80 10.26 37.76 4.07
CA ILE A 80 10.97 39.02 3.86
C ILE A 80 10.31 40.16 4.65
N LYS A 81 8.97 40.21 4.68
CA LYS A 81 8.23 41.23 5.44
C LYS A 81 8.48 41.10 6.95
N VAL A 82 8.48 39.88 7.49
CA VAL A 82 8.77 39.62 8.90
C VAL A 82 10.21 40.03 9.24
N GLU A 83 11.20 39.71 8.40
CA GLU A 83 12.58 40.14 8.63
C GLU A 83 12.73 41.68 8.65
N ARG A 84 12.04 42.39 7.75
CA ARG A 84 12.03 43.86 7.74
C ARG A 84 11.43 44.43 9.02
N LEU A 85 10.33 43.85 9.49
CA LEU A 85 9.69 44.26 10.75
C LEU A 85 10.60 43.98 11.95
N GLN A 86 11.29 42.83 11.98
CA GLN A 86 12.23 42.51 13.05
C GLN A 86 13.37 43.53 13.13
N ARG A 87 13.98 43.90 12.01
CA ARG A 87 15.03 44.94 11.99
C ARG A 87 14.52 46.27 12.55
N ARG A 88 13.26 46.65 12.23
CA ARG A 88 12.66 47.87 12.76
C ARG A 88 12.42 47.81 14.27
N VAL A 89 12.03 46.65 14.79
CA VAL A 89 11.92 46.44 16.24
C VAL A 89 13.27 46.60 16.91
N ASP A 90 14.32 45.96 16.39
CA ASP A 90 15.67 46.05 16.93
C ASP A 90 16.20 47.50 16.92
N GLU A 91 15.98 48.25 15.84
CA GLU A 91 16.29 49.70 15.77
C GLU A 91 15.59 50.49 16.88
N LEU A 92 14.28 50.31 17.06
CA LEU A 92 13.50 51.01 18.09
C LEU A 92 13.95 50.63 19.51
N GLU A 93 14.33 49.37 19.74
CA GLU A 93 14.90 48.95 21.02
C GLU A 93 16.23 49.65 21.31
N THR A 94 17.08 49.87 20.30
CA THR A 94 18.32 50.63 20.47
C THR A 94 18.05 52.10 20.77
N GLU A 95 17.13 52.76 20.06
CA GLU A 95 16.71 54.15 20.33
C GLU A 95 16.19 54.29 21.78
N LEU A 96 15.36 53.35 22.24
CA LEU A 96 14.86 53.34 23.62
C LEU A 96 15.99 53.17 24.65
N GLN A 97 16.99 52.32 24.38
CA GLN A 97 18.14 52.16 25.26
C GLN A 97 18.99 53.44 25.35
N GLU A 98 19.18 54.16 24.24
CA GLU A 98 19.89 55.45 24.23
C GLU A 98 19.13 56.52 25.01
N LEU A 99 17.81 56.62 24.82
CA LEU A 99 16.97 57.54 25.58
C LEU A 99 17.05 57.27 27.09
N ARG A 100 17.03 56.00 27.51
CA ARG A 100 17.20 55.61 28.92
C ARG A 100 18.56 55.99 29.49
N LYS A 101 19.63 55.87 28.71
CA LYS A 101 20.99 56.32 29.12
C LYS A 101 21.01 57.83 29.33
N HIS A 102 20.42 58.60 28.42
CA HIS A 102 20.34 60.06 28.55
C HIS A 102 19.55 60.51 29.79
N THR A 103 18.45 59.84 30.12
CA THR A 103 17.66 60.17 31.33
C THR A 103 18.43 59.90 32.62
N ASN A 104 19.13 58.77 32.72
CA ASN A 104 19.90 58.41 33.92
C ASN A 104 21.14 59.31 34.13
N SER A 105 21.71 59.85 33.05
CA SER A 105 22.89 60.72 33.10
C SER A 105 22.58 62.13 33.64
N GLY A 106 21.30 62.53 33.70
CA GLY A 106 20.87 63.88 34.08
C GLY A 106 20.65 64.13 35.59
N SER A 107 20.83 63.13 36.47
CA SER A 107 20.50 63.28 37.91
C SER A 107 21.58 63.94 38.78
N GLY A 108 22.63 64.51 38.17
CA GLY A 108 23.77 65.11 38.88
C GLY A 108 23.75 66.62 39.04
N LEU A 109 22.64 67.32 38.76
CA LEU A 109 22.60 68.79 38.86
C LEU A 109 21.86 69.25 40.12
N THR A 110 22.59 70.04 40.90
CA THR A 110 22.17 70.79 42.07
C THR A 110 20.88 71.58 41.80
N PRO A 111 19.96 71.64 42.77
CA PRO A 111 18.67 72.29 42.62
C PRO A 111 18.85 73.80 42.77
N ASP A 112 19.21 74.48 41.68
CA ASP A 112 18.86 75.89 41.55
C ASP A 112 18.85 76.31 40.10
N THR A 113 17.92 77.21 39.78
CA THR A 113 17.67 77.84 38.47
C THR A 113 16.61 77.16 37.59
N SER A 114 15.38 77.64 37.80
CA SER A 114 14.31 77.88 36.81
C SER A 114 14.26 76.98 35.56
N LEU A 115 13.28 76.06 35.62
CA LEU A 115 12.20 75.83 34.65
C LEU A 115 12.52 75.86 33.15
N THR A 116 12.10 74.75 32.52
CA THR A 116 11.93 74.43 31.09
C THR A 116 13.21 73.95 30.36
N PRO A 117 13.20 72.78 29.64
CA PRO A 117 12.07 72.13 28.98
C PRO A 117 12.04 70.58 29.20
N ALA A 118 11.30 70.08 30.20
CA ALA A 118 11.00 68.64 30.34
C ALA A 118 9.70 68.21 29.64
N SER A 119 8.95 69.17 29.07
CA SER A 119 7.61 68.95 28.53
C SER A 119 7.56 68.39 27.10
N GLU A 120 8.66 68.44 26.34
CA GLU A 120 8.67 67.97 24.93
C GLU A 120 9.17 66.53 24.74
N ALA A 121 9.85 65.93 25.73
CA ALA A 121 10.40 64.58 25.60
C ALA A 121 9.38 63.46 25.88
N MET A 122 8.39 63.71 26.74
CA MET A 122 7.39 62.71 27.14
C MET A 122 6.38 62.32 26.03
N PRO A 123 5.88 63.25 25.18
CA PRO A 123 4.97 62.89 24.09
C PRO A 123 5.61 61.92 23.08
N ARG A 124 6.90 62.10 22.77
CA ARG A 124 7.62 61.24 21.80
C ARG A 124 7.79 59.80 22.28
N LEU A 125 7.89 59.58 23.59
CA LEU A 125 7.96 58.24 24.18
C LEU A 125 6.62 57.49 24.08
N CYS A 126 5.50 58.18 24.32
CA CYS A 126 4.17 57.58 24.18
C CYS A 126 3.84 57.22 22.73
N ASP A 127 4.24 58.05 21.76
CA ASP A 127 4.01 57.78 20.33
C ASP A 127 4.84 56.59 19.82
N ALA A 128 6.08 56.43 20.31
CA ALA A 128 6.92 55.29 19.98
C ALA A 128 6.35 53.96 20.55
N GLU A 129 5.90 53.97 21.81
CA GLU A 129 5.28 52.80 22.45
C GLU A 129 3.95 52.41 21.77
N ALA A 130 3.13 53.38 21.38
CA ALA A 130 1.90 53.13 20.63
C ALA A 130 2.18 52.52 19.24
N THR A 131 3.24 52.98 18.57
CA THR A 131 3.64 52.45 17.26
C THR A 131 4.12 50.99 17.36
N ILE A 132 4.91 50.65 18.38
CA ILE A 132 5.36 49.27 18.65
C ILE A 132 4.16 48.36 18.96
N GLY A 133 3.23 48.81 19.80
CA GLY A 133 2.01 48.06 20.13
C GLY A 133 1.15 47.78 18.89
N SER A 134 1.02 48.75 17.98
CA SER A 134 0.30 48.56 16.72
C SER A 134 0.98 47.57 15.79
N LEU A 135 2.32 47.57 15.71
CA LEU A 135 3.08 46.66 14.84
C LEU A 135 2.99 45.20 15.33
N LEU A 136 3.11 44.97 16.63
CA LEU A 136 2.97 43.63 17.22
C LEU A 136 1.56 43.05 16.99
N GLY A 137 0.52 43.89 17.07
CA GLY A 137 -0.85 43.47 16.74
C GLY A 137 -1.04 43.02 15.28
N THR A 138 -0.24 43.54 14.35
CA THR A 138 -0.30 43.10 12.94
C THR A 138 0.39 41.76 12.70
N GLU A 139 1.40 41.41 13.51
CA GLU A 139 2.10 40.13 13.40
C GLU A 139 1.21 38.96 13.80
N ASP A 140 0.46 39.10 14.90
CA ASP A 140 -0.50 38.09 15.35
C ASP A 140 -1.64 37.91 14.34
N LYS A 141 -2.08 39.00 13.71
CA LYS A 141 -3.07 38.95 12.63
C LYS A 141 -2.52 38.23 11.39
N LEU A 142 -1.29 38.53 10.97
CA LEU A 142 -0.62 37.84 9.86
C LEU A 142 -0.42 36.34 10.13
N LYS A 143 -0.01 35.96 11.35
CA LYS A 143 0.10 34.56 11.77
C LYS A 143 -1.25 33.86 11.79
N ALA A 144 -2.31 34.55 12.22
CA ALA A 144 -3.67 34.02 12.19
C ALA A 144 -4.19 33.84 10.77
N ASP A 145 -3.90 34.77 9.86
CA ASP A 145 -4.31 34.69 8.45
C ASP A 145 -3.55 33.60 7.70
N LEU A 146 -2.23 33.43 7.94
CA LEU A 146 -1.43 32.29 7.46
C LEU A 146 -1.99 30.94 7.95
N LYS A 147 -2.47 30.89 9.20
CA LYS A 147 -3.10 29.69 9.77
C LYS A 147 -4.48 29.41 9.18
N LYS A 148 -5.23 30.46 8.80
CA LYS A 148 -6.54 30.33 8.12
C LYS A 148 -6.41 29.89 6.66
N GLN A 149 -5.43 30.39 5.92
CA GLN A 149 -5.22 29.97 4.52
C GLN A 149 -4.91 28.46 4.40
N GLY A 150 -4.17 27.89 5.36
CA GLY A 150 -3.95 26.44 5.43
C GLY A 150 -5.18 25.59 5.75
N THR A 151 -6.34 26.19 6.07
CA THR A 151 -7.56 25.48 6.47
C THR A 151 -8.80 25.78 5.62
N SER A 152 -8.71 26.68 4.63
CA SER A 152 -9.91 27.21 3.95
C SER A 152 -10.35 26.54 2.64
N ASN A 153 -9.63 25.54 2.12
CA ASN A 153 -9.97 24.92 0.82
C ASN A 153 -10.67 23.54 0.89
N THR A 154 -11.49 23.30 1.93
CA THR A 154 -12.42 22.16 1.95
C THR A 154 -13.83 22.62 2.31
N GLY A 155 -14.43 23.43 1.42
CA GLY A 155 -15.86 23.72 1.44
C GLY A 155 -16.63 22.64 0.68
N GLY A 156 -17.10 21.63 1.41
CA GLY A 156 -18.08 20.65 0.95
C GLY A 156 -19.06 20.37 2.08
N ASP A 157 -20.30 20.82 1.89
CA ASP A 157 -21.39 20.83 2.87
C ASP A 157 -21.64 19.47 3.54
N GLY A 158 -21.76 19.47 4.87
CA GLY A 158 -22.18 18.31 5.64
C GLY A 158 -22.49 18.67 7.10
N ALA A 159 -23.78 18.64 7.43
CA ALA A 159 -24.39 19.10 8.68
C ALA A 159 -23.77 18.55 9.98
N GLY A 160 -23.79 19.40 11.01
CA GLY A 160 -22.98 19.27 12.22
C GLY A 160 -23.52 18.43 13.38
N ILE A 161 -22.66 18.30 14.40
CA ILE A 161 -22.95 17.90 15.78
C ILE A 161 -21.93 18.60 16.71
N PRO A 162 -22.33 19.15 17.88
CA PRO A 162 -21.42 19.82 18.81
C PRO A 162 -20.88 18.87 19.91
N GLY A 163 -19.69 19.15 20.45
CA GLY A 163 -19.29 18.62 21.76
C GLY A 163 -17.79 18.52 22.03
N ASN A 164 -17.29 19.48 22.81
CA ASN A 164 -16.22 19.43 23.83
C ASN A 164 -15.03 18.46 23.70
N ALA A 165 -13.82 19.03 23.75
CA ALA A 165 -12.90 18.89 24.90
C ALA A 165 -11.58 19.62 24.62
N GLU A 166 -11.21 20.53 25.52
CA GLU A 166 -9.90 21.18 25.58
C GLU A 166 -8.84 20.21 26.08
N GLY A 167 -7.69 20.18 25.40
CA GLY A 167 -6.51 19.43 25.82
C GLY A 167 -5.26 20.10 25.26
N GLY A 168 -4.69 21.01 26.04
CA GLY A 168 -3.48 21.76 25.68
C GLY A 168 -2.23 20.88 25.64
N PHE A 169 -1.51 20.92 24.53
CA PHE A 169 -0.20 20.29 24.39
C PHE A 169 0.85 21.35 24.02
N LYS A 170 1.72 21.67 24.97
CA LYS A 170 2.91 22.52 24.76
C LYS A 170 4.07 21.63 24.33
N GLY A 171 4.39 21.64 23.04
CA GLY A 171 5.59 20.99 22.47
C GLY A 171 6.57 22.04 21.96
N LYS A 172 7.74 22.13 22.61
CA LYS A 172 8.83 23.05 22.30
C LYS A 172 9.58 22.56 21.05
N LEU A 173 9.46 23.28 19.94
CA LEU A 173 10.15 23.00 18.68
C LEU A 173 11.55 23.64 18.73
N THR A 174 12.61 22.83 18.73
CA THR A 174 13.98 23.30 18.46
C THR A 174 14.36 22.87 17.05
N HIS A 175 14.37 23.80 16.10
CA HIS A 175 14.91 23.57 14.77
C HIS A 175 16.44 23.73 14.80
N ARG A 176 17.14 22.71 14.31
CA ARG A 176 18.56 22.79 13.94
C ARG A 176 18.63 22.58 12.43
N SER A 177 18.80 23.68 11.70
CA SER A 177 19.07 23.67 10.27
C SER A 177 20.51 23.19 10.04
N SER A 178 20.70 22.31 9.06
CA SER A 178 22.02 22.05 8.50
C SER A 178 21.84 21.85 7.00
N GLU A 179 22.43 22.78 6.28
CA GLU A 179 22.60 22.84 4.84
C GLU A 179 23.34 21.61 4.33
N LEU A 180 22.96 21.10 3.17
CA LEU A 180 23.86 20.35 2.30
C LEU A 180 23.60 20.75 0.85
N VAL A 181 24.60 21.43 0.31
CA VAL A 181 24.74 21.91 -1.05
C VAL A 181 24.87 20.74 -2.01
N ALA A 182 24.09 20.80 -3.09
CA ALA A 182 24.13 19.88 -4.21
C ALA A 182 25.31 20.17 -5.16
N THR A 183 25.99 19.14 -5.62
CA THR A 183 26.59 19.10 -6.97
C THR A 183 26.56 17.66 -7.49
N HIS A 184 25.67 17.36 -8.45
CA HIS A 184 25.86 16.23 -9.35
C HIS A 184 25.61 16.66 -10.78
N SER A 185 26.69 16.56 -11.55
CA SER A 185 26.86 16.89 -12.95
C SER A 185 26.08 15.91 -13.83
N LEU A 186 25.27 16.44 -14.75
CA LEU A 186 24.57 15.68 -15.78
C LEU A 186 25.53 15.31 -16.90
N GLN A 187 25.75 14.01 -17.12
CA GLN A 187 26.33 13.49 -18.36
C GLN A 187 25.19 13.04 -19.28
N THR A 188 25.21 13.57 -20.50
CA THR A 188 24.35 13.24 -21.63
C THR A 188 24.67 11.84 -22.19
N PRO A 189 23.69 11.11 -22.75
CA PRO A 189 23.97 9.89 -23.48
C PRO A 189 24.57 10.21 -24.85
N ARG A 190 25.73 9.59 -25.13
CA ARG A 190 26.38 9.58 -26.44
C ARG A 190 25.55 8.78 -27.45
N GLU A 191 25.44 9.36 -28.64
CA GLU A 191 25.13 8.71 -29.92
C GLU A 191 25.98 7.44 -30.11
N LEU A 192 25.33 6.37 -30.59
CA LEU A 192 25.99 5.20 -31.13
C LEU A 192 25.32 4.88 -32.47
N ASP A 193 25.89 5.50 -33.50
CA ASP A 193 25.65 5.19 -34.89
C ASP A 193 26.35 3.89 -35.31
N ALA A 194 25.63 3.17 -36.19
CA ALA A 194 26.12 2.38 -37.33
C ALA A 194 27.21 1.31 -37.11
N GLN A 195 26.80 0.05 -37.29
CA GLN A 195 27.40 -0.86 -38.29
C GLN A 195 26.57 -2.16 -38.39
N LEU A 196 25.76 -2.26 -39.45
CA LEU A 196 25.14 -3.50 -39.93
C LEU A 196 25.88 -3.92 -41.22
N PRO A 197 26.44 -5.13 -41.31
CA PRO A 197 27.01 -5.61 -42.56
C PRO A 197 25.93 -6.21 -43.46
N GLU A 198 25.87 -5.69 -44.69
CA GLU A 198 25.21 -6.32 -45.83
C GLU A 198 25.84 -7.68 -46.12
N ALA A 199 25.00 -8.72 -46.15
CA ALA A 199 25.36 -10.03 -46.66
C ALA A 199 24.19 -10.60 -47.48
N GLU A 200 23.92 -9.97 -48.62
CA GLU A 200 23.20 -10.59 -49.73
C GLU A 200 24.14 -11.58 -50.44
N LYS A 201 23.99 -12.88 -50.20
CA LYS A 201 24.47 -13.91 -51.13
C LYS A 201 23.52 -15.10 -51.17
N ASN A 202 22.88 -15.23 -52.34
CA ASN A 202 22.59 -16.49 -53.04
C ASN A 202 22.17 -17.68 -52.17
N ILE A 203 20.87 -17.86 -52.03
CA ILE A 203 20.29 -19.18 -51.77
C ILE A 203 19.61 -19.62 -53.07
N GLY A 204 20.29 -20.51 -53.80
CA GLY A 204 19.71 -21.23 -54.93
C GLY A 204 18.55 -22.10 -54.44
N PHE A 205 17.40 -21.94 -55.07
CA PHE A 205 16.22 -22.77 -54.85
C PHE A 205 16.42 -24.06 -55.65
N ASP A 206 17.06 -25.05 -55.05
CA ASP A 206 16.96 -26.43 -55.54
C ASP A 206 15.58 -26.96 -55.14
N VAL A 207 14.71 -27.08 -56.14
CA VAL A 207 13.42 -27.75 -56.04
C VAL A 207 13.69 -29.26 -55.91
N VAL A 208 13.98 -29.69 -54.68
CA VAL A 208 13.94 -31.09 -54.31
C VAL A 208 12.48 -31.43 -54.02
N ASN A 209 11.88 -32.23 -54.91
CA ASN A 209 10.60 -32.89 -54.66
C ASN A 209 10.79 -33.95 -53.57
N THR A 210 10.73 -33.53 -52.30
CA THR A 210 10.52 -34.43 -51.18
C THR A 210 9.03 -34.46 -50.86
N GLU A 211 8.37 -35.56 -51.24
CA GLU A 211 7.12 -36.02 -50.61
C GLU A 211 7.41 -36.38 -49.14
N GLU A 212 7.74 -35.38 -48.32
CA GLU A 212 7.82 -35.55 -46.88
C GLU A 212 6.40 -35.58 -46.33
N ALA A 213 6.10 -36.71 -45.67
CA ALA A 213 4.82 -37.01 -45.07
C ALA A 213 4.31 -35.83 -44.25
N MET A 214 3.15 -35.29 -44.64
CA MET A 214 2.49 -34.23 -43.89
C MET A 214 2.39 -34.66 -42.42
N PRO A 215 2.91 -33.85 -41.48
CA PRO A 215 2.75 -34.14 -40.07
C PRO A 215 1.25 -34.27 -39.79
N SER A 216 0.88 -35.36 -39.12
CA SER A 216 -0.50 -35.62 -38.75
C SER A 216 -1.07 -34.36 -38.09
N ILE A 217 -2.25 -33.93 -38.54
CA ILE A 217 -2.95 -32.74 -38.04
C ILE A 217 -3.02 -32.72 -36.50
N ASN A 218 -3.06 -33.90 -35.87
CA ASN A 218 -3.08 -34.06 -34.42
C ASN A 218 -1.75 -33.64 -33.74
N SER A 219 -0.61 -33.83 -34.41
CA SER A 219 0.72 -33.42 -33.90
C SER A 219 0.83 -31.89 -33.86
N VAL A 220 0.41 -31.25 -34.95
CA VAL A 220 0.43 -29.78 -35.07
C VAL A 220 -0.56 -29.15 -34.08
N GLN A 221 -1.73 -29.76 -33.86
CA GLN A 221 -2.67 -29.29 -32.84
C GLN A 221 -2.12 -29.42 -31.40
N SER A 222 -1.39 -30.49 -31.10
CA SER A 222 -0.79 -30.68 -29.76
C SER A 222 0.28 -29.64 -29.45
N GLU A 223 1.14 -29.32 -30.41
CA GLU A 223 2.18 -28.29 -30.22
C GLU A 223 1.60 -26.88 -30.08
N ILE A 224 0.57 -26.55 -30.88
CA ILE A 224 -0.10 -25.24 -30.80
C ILE A 224 -0.82 -25.08 -29.45
N CYS A 225 -1.52 -26.11 -28.96
CA CYS A 225 -2.19 -26.05 -27.65
C CYS A 225 -1.19 -25.86 -26.50
N GLY A 226 -0.07 -26.60 -26.50
CA GLY A 226 0.96 -26.44 -25.46
C GLY A 226 1.62 -25.06 -25.48
N THR A 227 1.82 -24.47 -26.66
CA THR A 227 2.42 -23.15 -26.80
C THR A 227 1.47 -22.03 -26.33
N ILE A 228 0.17 -22.17 -26.59
CA ILE A 228 -0.85 -21.21 -26.13
C ILE A 228 -1.03 -21.28 -24.60
N GLU A 229 -1.04 -22.46 -23.99
CA GLU A 229 -1.13 -22.58 -22.53
C GLU A 229 0.10 -21.97 -21.83
N ASN A 230 1.30 -22.17 -22.39
CA ASN A 230 2.52 -21.56 -21.88
C ASN A 230 2.54 -20.04 -22.05
N LEU A 231 2.03 -19.50 -23.17
CA LEU A 231 1.92 -18.06 -23.41
C LEU A 231 0.85 -17.41 -22.53
N VAL A 232 -0.31 -18.05 -22.33
CA VAL A 232 -1.35 -17.55 -21.41
C VAL A 232 -0.88 -17.59 -19.96
N THR A 233 -0.13 -18.63 -19.58
CA THR A 233 0.46 -18.72 -18.23
C THR A 233 1.57 -17.68 -18.05
N ALA A 234 2.44 -17.49 -19.04
CA ALA A 234 3.47 -16.46 -19.02
C ALA A 234 2.87 -15.04 -19.03
N GLN A 235 1.82 -14.78 -19.83
CA GLN A 235 1.16 -13.48 -19.91
C GLN A 235 0.37 -13.17 -18.63
N ASN A 236 -0.24 -14.15 -17.96
CA ASN A 236 -0.83 -13.96 -16.62
C ASN A 236 0.21 -13.77 -15.51
N VAL A 237 1.47 -14.17 -15.73
CA VAL A 237 2.60 -13.94 -14.83
C VAL A 237 3.32 -12.61 -15.14
N LEU A 238 3.25 -12.11 -16.38
CA LEU A 238 3.92 -10.91 -16.88
C LEU A 238 3.04 -9.67 -17.03
N VAL A 239 1.72 -9.77 -16.85
CA VAL A 239 0.91 -8.58 -16.53
C VAL A 239 1.32 -8.14 -15.12
N ASP A 240 2.36 -7.34 -15.14
CA ASP A 240 2.91 -6.37 -14.20
C ASP A 240 1.93 -6.00 -13.08
N LEU A 241 1.65 -6.96 -12.19
CA LEU A 241 1.19 -6.67 -10.84
C LEU A 241 2.40 -6.03 -10.15
N ARG A 242 2.70 -4.78 -10.52
CA ARG A 242 3.26 -3.83 -9.58
C ARG A 242 2.25 -3.80 -8.45
N ILE A 243 2.51 -4.64 -7.45
CA ILE A 243 1.67 -4.70 -6.28
C ILE A 243 2.00 -3.40 -5.56
N GLU A 244 1.23 -2.38 -5.90
CA GLU A 244 1.39 -1.07 -5.30
C GLU A 244 1.15 -1.22 -3.80
N LEU A 245 2.11 -0.66 -3.05
CA LEU A 245 1.95 -0.48 -1.63
C LEU A 245 0.63 0.25 -1.38
N PRO A 246 -0.18 -0.20 -0.41
CA PRO A 246 -1.40 0.51 -0.06
C PRO A 246 -1.10 2.00 0.15
N CYS A 247 -1.94 2.86 -0.43
CA CYS A 247 -1.95 4.27 -0.09
C CYS A 247 -2.58 4.47 1.30
N TYR A 248 -2.22 5.56 1.97
CA TYR A 248 -2.87 5.92 3.23
C TYR A 248 -4.38 6.16 2.98
N PRO A 249 -5.29 5.56 3.77
CA PRO A 249 -6.72 5.70 3.53
C PRO A 249 -7.21 7.14 3.72
N GLU A 250 -7.94 7.69 2.75
CA GLU A 250 -8.48 9.06 2.82
C GLU A 250 -9.51 9.25 3.95
N ASP A 251 -10.25 8.20 4.29
CA ASP A 251 -11.16 8.24 5.42
C ASP A 251 -10.41 8.26 6.77
N ALA A 252 -9.23 7.65 6.83
CA ALA A 252 -8.35 7.76 8.00
C ALA A 252 -7.78 9.17 8.16
N SER A 253 -7.48 9.89 7.07
CA SER A 253 -6.97 11.28 7.18
C SER A 253 -8.00 12.26 7.76
N LYS A 254 -9.29 11.95 7.62
CA LYS A 254 -10.39 12.73 8.20
C LYS A 254 -10.67 12.38 9.67
N SER A 255 -10.24 11.20 10.13
CA SER A 255 -10.47 10.75 11.51
C SER A 255 -9.38 11.24 12.46
N LYS A 256 -9.78 12.05 13.46
CA LYS A 256 -8.89 12.50 14.54
C LYS A 256 -8.21 11.32 15.26
N ASN A 257 -8.94 10.22 15.48
CA ASN A 257 -8.40 9.03 16.13
C ASN A 257 -7.32 8.37 15.27
N ALA A 258 -7.57 8.23 13.96
CA ALA A 258 -6.61 7.62 13.05
C ALA A 258 -5.32 8.45 12.92
N LEU A 259 -5.42 9.79 12.89
CA LEU A 259 -4.24 10.67 12.86
C LEU A 259 -3.33 10.49 14.08
N LEU A 260 -3.89 10.22 15.26
CA LEU A 260 -3.12 10.06 16.50
C LEU A 260 -2.30 8.76 16.56
N TRP A 261 -2.81 7.67 15.98
CA TRP A 261 -2.16 6.37 16.15
C TRP A 261 -1.99 5.56 14.87
N PHE A 262 -2.99 5.60 13.98
CA PHE A 262 -3.00 4.78 12.78
C PHE A 262 -2.03 5.31 11.72
N HIS A 263 -1.92 6.64 11.55
CA HIS A 263 -0.95 7.24 10.62
C HIS A 263 0.49 6.75 10.84
N PRO A 264 1.11 6.93 12.02
CA PRO A 264 2.47 6.46 12.24
C PRO A 264 2.58 4.92 12.26
N ALA A 265 1.52 4.20 12.65
CA ALA A 265 1.50 2.74 12.57
C ALA A 265 1.50 2.24 11.13
N PHE A 266 0.73 2.89 10.26
CA PHE A 266 0.62 2.56 8.84
C PHE A 266 1.95 2.82 8.13
N GLU A 267 2.53 4.00 8.32
CA GLU A 267 3.85 4.34 7.80
C GLU A 267 4.90 3.31 8.24
N TYR A 268 4.85 2.91 9.52
CA TYR A 268 5.74 1.87 10.04
C TYR A 268 5.49 0.48 9.41
N LEU A 269 4.26 0.12 9.05
CA LEU A 269 3.93 -1.21 8.52
C LEU A 269 4.03 -1.33 7.00
N ASN A 270 3.95 -0.22 6.27
CA ASN A 270 3.78 -0.17 4.81
C ASN A 270 5.10 -0.45 4.06
N HIS A 271 5.58 -1.68 4.18
CA HIS A 271 6.77 -2.18 3.50
C HIS A 271 6.44 -3.25 2.47
N ASP A 272 7.22 -3.31 1.39
CA ASP A 272 7.10 -4.38 0.40
C ASP A 272 7.84 -5.64 0.87
N LEU A 273 7.06 -6.54 1.46
CA LEU A 273 7.50 -7.88 1.84
C LEU A 273 6.88 -8.95 0.92
N GLY A 274 6.24 -8.56 -0.18
CA GLY A 274 5.56 -9.44 -1.11
C GLY A 274 4.04 -9.41 -1.00
N VAL A 275 3.40 -10.03 -2.00
CA VAL A 275 1.97 -9.95 -2.29
C VAL A 275 1.07 -10.31 -1.11
N ASP A 276 1.38 -11.39 -0.41
CA ASP A 276 0.56 -11.89 0.68
C ASP A 276 0.58 -10.94 1.87
N TYR A 277 1.73 -10.30 2.15
CA TYR A 277 1.86 -9.31 3.21
C TYR A 277 1.07 -8.04 2.87
N ILE A 278 1.14 -7.56 1.63
CA ILE A 278 0.36 -6.41 1.18
C ILE A 278 -1.15 -6.67 1.31
N TYR A 279 -1.61 -7.88 0.95
CA TYR A 279 -3.00 -8.27 1.16
C TYR A 279 -3.39 -8.35 2.65
N LEU A 280 -2.46 -8.73 3.53
CA LEU A 280 -2.68 -8.69 4.97
C LEU A 280 -2.82 -7.23 5.46
N ILE A 281 -1.97 -6.31 5.02
CA ILE A 281 -2.09 -4.87 5.34
C ILE A 281 -3.43 -4.32 4.87
N ARG A 282 -3.87 -4.63 3.64
CA ARG A 282 -5.20 -4.22 3.13
C ARG A 282 -6.35 -4.78 3.97
N ALA A 283 -6.25 -6.03 4.44
CA ALA A 283 -7.23 -6.59 5.35
C ALA A 283 -7.24 -5.85 6.69
N TRP A 284 -6.08 -5.55 7.27
CA TRP A 284 -5.99 -4.78 8.50
C TRP A 284 -6.57 -3.38 8.39
N ILE A 285 -6.28 -2.65 7.29
CA ILE A 285 -6.90 -1.34 7.01
C ILE A 285 -8.44 -1.44 7.05
N LYS A 286 -9.00 -2.44 6.36
CA LYS A 286 -10.45 -2.66 6.34
C LYS A 286 -11.02 -2.99 7.72
N LEU A 287 -10.28 -3.79 8.50
CA LEU A 287 -10.69 -4.14 9.86
C LEU A 287 -10.74 -2.90 10.76
N GLU A 288 -9.70 -2.06 10.75
CA GLU A 288 -9.66 -0.83 11.55
C GLU A 288 -10.70 0.20 11.08
N ARG A 289 -10.96 0.28 9.77
CA ARG A 289 -12.03 1.09 9.18
C ARG A 289 -13.41 0.69 9.73
N ILE A 290 -13.72 -0.60 9.80
CA ILE A 290 -14.99 -1.10 10.37
C ILE A 290 -15.12 -0.74 11.85
N LYS A 291 -13.99 -0.56 12.55
CA LYS A 291 -13.94 -0.15 13.95
C LYS A 291 -13.83 1.37 14.13
N ASP A 292 -14.05 2.13 13.06
CA ASP A 292 -13.96 3.59 13.05
C ASP A 292 -12.65 4.12 13.67
N TRP A 293 -11.56 3.38 13.42
CA TRP A 293 -10.22 3.75 13.88
C TRP A 293 -10.11 3.90 15.41
N VAL A 294 -11.04 3.30 16.17
CA VAL A 294 -11.14 3.44 17.62
C VAL A 294 -9.94 2.80 18.29
N TYR A 295 -9.35 3.56 19.21
CA TYR A 295 -8.29 3.06 20.08
C TYR A 295 -8.88 2.23 21.23
N SER A 296 -8.56 0.94 21.27
CA SER A 296 -8.87 0.09 22.42
C SER A 296 -7.74 0.10 23.46
N SER A 297 -8.09 0.34 24.72
CA SER A 297 -7.19 0.09 25.85
C SER A 297 -6.99 -1.40 26.12
N LYS A 298 -7.98 -2.24 25.77
CA LYS A 298 -7.88 -3.70 25.85
C LYS A 298 -6.95 -4.18 24.74
N GLY A 299 -5.90 -4.89 25.13
CA GLY A 299 -4.96 -5.52 24.22
C GLY A 299 -5.15 -7.02 24.07
N ILE A 300 -4.52 -7.56 23.03
CA ILE A 300 -4.40 -9.00 22.83
C ILE A 300 -3.63 -9.64 24.00
N SER A 301 -3.96 -10.88 24.36
CA SER A 301 -3.30 -11.62 25.43
C SER A 301 -1.77 -11.56 25.36
N ALA A 302 -1.14 -11.28 26.51
CA ALA A 302 0.31 -11.27 26.65
C ALA A 302 0.90 -12.68 26.89
N LYS A 303 0.06 -13.68 27.13
CA LYS A 303 0.49 -15.07 27.36
C LYS A 303 1.21 -15.60 26.12
N LEU A 304 2.43 -16.11 26.30
CA LEU A 304 3.31 -16.62 25.23
C LEU A 304 3.76 -15.59 24.19
N ARG A 305 3.53 -14.29 24.42
CA ARG A 305 3.94 -13.23 23.49
C ARG A 305 5.47 -13.22 23.32
N PRO A 306 6.01 -13.05 22.09
CA PRO A 306 7.43 -12.85 21.88
C PRO A 306 8.01 -11.73 22.75
N LYS A 307 9.17 -11.94 23.36
CA LYS A 307 9.79 -10.99 24.30
C LYS A 307 10.13 -9.67 23.60
N GLU A 308 10.55 -9.74 22.34
CA GLU A 308 10.87 -8.63 21.46
C GLU A 308 9.65 -7.71 21.29
N LEU A 309 8.45 -8.28 21.11
CA LEU A 309 7.21 -7.51 21.01
C LEU A 309 6.87 -6.83 22.35
N SER A 310 7.00 -7.53 23.47
CA SER A 310 6.76 -6.95 24.80
C SER A 310 7.70 -5.78 25.08
N HIS A 311 8.98 -5.94 24.75
CA HIS A 311 9.99 -4.88 24.89
C HIS A 311 9.68 -3.68 24.00
N TRP A 312 9.35 -3.92 22.72
CA TRP A 312 8.97 -2.87 21.77
C TRP A 312 7.74 -2.07 22.25
N ILE A 313 6.70 -2.76 22.74
CA ILE A 313 5.50 -2.11 23.30
C ILE A 313 5.86 -1.25 24.52
N ALA A 314 6.68 -1.76 25.44
CA ALA A 314 7.11 -1.05 26.64
C ALA A 314 7.95 0.20 26.31
N ASN A 315 8.75 0.14 25.24
CA ASN A 315 9.59 1.23 24.77
C ASN A 315 8.90 2.17 23.76
N CYS A 316 7.60 2.39 23.92
CA CYS A 316 6.83 3.32 23.07
C CYS A 316 6.78 2.93 21.59
N ARG A 317 6.88 1.64 21.24
CA ARG A 317 6.62 1.13 19.88
C ARG A 317 7.49 1.84 18.81
N TYR A 318 6.87 2.29 17.72
CA TYR A 318 7.48 3.06 16.64
C TYR A 318 7.67 4.55 16.98
N ASP A 319 7.16 5.03 18.13
CA ASP A 319 7.32 6.44 18.53
C ASP A 319 8.78 6.74 18.92
N ARG A 320 9.60 5.71 19.22
CA ARG A 320 11.04 5.83 19.43
C ARG A 320 11.84 5.32 18.23
N ARG A 321 12.77 6.15 17.75
CA ARG A 321 13.75 5.75 16.74
C ARG A 321 14.59 4.58 17.23
N ASN A 322 14.91 3.65 16.33
CA ASN A 322 15.76 2.48 16.59
C ASN A 322 15.25 1.53 17.69
N ASN A 323 13.94 1.53 17.97
CA ASN A 323 13.34 0.58 18.91
C ASN A 323 13.06 -0.80 18.28
N ASP A 324 13.33 -0.97 16.99
CA ASP A 324 13.12 -2.23 16.29
C ASP A 324 14.10 -3.31 16.77
N PRO A 325 13.62 -4.55 16.97
CA PRO A 325 14.50 -5.65 17.34
C PRO A 325 15.51 -5.94 16.22
N LYS A 326 16.78 -6.09 16.60
CA LYS A 326 17.87 -6.47 15.71
C LYS A 326 18.06 -7.98 15.78
N PHE A 327 17.61 -8.70 14.76
CA PHE A 327 17.76 -10.16 14.70
C PHE A 327 19.07 -10.55 14.03
N GLN A 328 19.79 -11.48 14.65
CA GLN A 328 20.79 -12.28 13.94
C GLN A 328 20.10 -13.42 13.18
N LYS A 329 20.78 -14.01 12.20
CA LYS A 329 20.22 -15.11 11.37
C LYS A 329 19.74 -16.30 12.20
N GLN A 330 20.37 -16.58 13.33
CA GLN A 330 19.96 -17.65 14.26
C GLN A 330 18.73 -17.28 15.10
N ASP A 331 18.57 -16.00 15.43
CA ASP A 331 17.45 -15.52 16.25
C ASP A 331 16.13 -15.50 15.46
N ILE A 332 16.18 -15.32 14.13
CA ILE A 332 14.96 -15.22 13.30
C ILE A 332 14.14 -16.51 13.31
N ASN A 333 14.79 -17.67 13.32
CA ASN A 333 14.10 -18.96 13.39
C ASN A 333 13.42 -19.13 14.76
N ARG A 334 14.14 -18.84 15.85
CA ARG A 334 13.59 -18.86 17.21
C ARG A 334 12.42 -17.89 17.36
N PHE A 335 12.55 -16.69 16.80
CA PHE A 335 11.48 -15.68 16.79
C PHE A 335 10.25 -16.20 16.04
N GLY A 336 10.42 -16.78 14.85
CA GLY A 336 9.33 -17.37 14.07
C GLY A 336 8.59 -18.49 14.83
N ILE A 337 9.32 -19.37 15.51
CA ILE A 337 8.74 -20.43 16.35
C ILE A 337 7.94 -19.82 17.51
N ASN A 338 8.50 -18.84 18.21
CA ASN A 338 7.82 -18.15 19.31
C ASN A 338 6.55 -17.42 18.84
N PHE A 339 6.62 -16.76 17.68
CA PHE A 339 5.47 -16.08 17.09
C PHE A 339 4.35 -17.05 16.70
N VAL A 340 4.67 -18.14 15.99
CA VAL A 340 3.65 -19.15 15.63
C VAL A 340 3.03 -19.78 16.87
N THR A 341 3.82 -20.06 17.91
CA THR A 341 3.31 -20.57 19.19
C THR A 341 2.34 -19.59 19.85
N TRP A 342 2.68 -18.30 19.86
CA TRP A 342 1.80 -17.24 20.36
C TRP A 342 0.52 -17.12 19.53
N TRP A 343 0.64 -17.04 18.20
CA TRP A 343 -0.49 -16.95 17.27
C TRP A 343 -1.46 -18.11 17.45
N ASN A 344 -0.95 -19.35 17.51
CA ASN A 344 -1.77 -20.54 17.75
C ASN A 344 -2.45 -20.50 19.12
N SER A 345 -1.80 -19.99 20.16
CA SER A 345 -2.45 -19.78 21.46
C SER A 345 -3.61 -18.79 21.37
N LEU A 346 -3.49 -17.72 20.58
CA LEU A 346 -4.57 -16.76 20.37
C LEU A 346 -5.75 -17.39 19.60
N VAL A 347 -5.45 -18.11 18.53
CA VAL A 347 -6.46 -18.81 17.71
C VAL A 347 -7.14 -19.94 18.50
N ASN A 348 -6.43 -20.63 19.40
CA ASN A 348 -7.00 -21.70 20.21
C ASN A 348 -7.88 -21.18 21.34
N GLN A 349 -7.54 -20.04 21.95
CA GLN A 349 -8.39 -19.38 22.95
C GLN A 349 -9.78 -19.05 22.40
N ILE A 350 -9.86 -18.75 21.10
CA ILE A 350 -11.12 -18.51 20.41
C ILE A 350 -11.98 -19.79 20.37
N SER A 351 -11.37 -20.96 20.15
CA SER A 351 -12.11 -22.22 20.09
C SER A 351 -12.67 -22.66 21.46
N THR A 352 -12.00 -22.32 22.57
CA THR A 352 -12.39 -22.81 23.91
C THR A 352 -13.59 -22.08 24.49
N VAL A 353 -13.80 -20.80 24.16
CA VAL A 353 -14.87 -19.97 24.75
C VAL A 353 -16.25 -20.32 24.17
N SER A 354 -16.31 -20.98 23.02
CA SER A 354 -17.56 -21.23 22.29
C SER A 354 -18.39 -22.44 22.77
N GLY A 355 -17.97 -23.13 23.85
CA GLY A 355 -18.52 -24.43 24.25
C GLY A 355 -19.90 -24.43 24.91
N GLU A 356 -20.40 -23.29 25.41
CA GLU A 356 -21.63 -23.26 26.22
C GLU A 356 -22.84 -22.62 25.53
N ASN A 357 -22.64 -21.90 24.42
CA ASN A 357 -23.72 -21.22 23.69
C ASN A 357 -23.88 -21.84 22.29
N SER A 358 -24.38 -23.07 22.25
CA SER A 358 -24.87 -23.63 21.00
C SER A 358 -26.27 -23.07 20.73
N ASP A 359 -26.33 -22.03 19.90
CA ASP A 359 -27.58 -21.68 19.24
C ASP A 359 -28.06 -22.95 18.52
N GLY A 360 -29.34 -23.33 18.69
CA GLY A 360 -29.91 -24.64 18.29
C GLY A 360 -29.79 -25.04 16.81
N ASP A 361 -29.10 -24.26 15.98
CA ASP A 361 -28.72 -24.57 14.59
C ASP A 361 -27.39 -25.36 14.51
N GLY A 362 -26.75 -25.68 15.64
CA GLY A 362 -25.51 -26.48 15.67
C GLY A 362 -24.29 -25.79 15.04
N ARG A 363 -24.41 -24.50 14.67
CA ARG A 363 -23.30 -23.70 14.14
C ARG A 363 -22.54 -23.07 15.28
N VAL A 364 -21.37 -23.61 15.56
CA VAL A 364 -20.41 -23.01 16.48
C VAL A 364 -19.89 -21.72 15.85
N ARG A 365 -20.50 -20.59 16.21
CA ARG A 365 -20.04 -19.27 15.78
C ARG A 365 -18.70 -19.01 16.45
N LYS A 366 -17.62 -19.09 15.65
CA LYS A 366 -16.27 -18.83 16.14
C LYS A 366 -16.11 -17.34 16.44
N GLU A 367 -16.45 -16.94 17.66
CA GLU A 367 -16.29 -15.56 18.09
C GLU A 367 -14.81 -15.25 18.26
N TRP A 368 -14.27 -14.40 17.37
CA TRP A 368 -12.89 -13.92 17.43
C TRP A 368 -12.59 -13.03 18.66
N GLY A 369 -13.32 -13.17 19.77
CA GLY A 369 -13.49 -12.21 20.85
C GLY A 369 -12.19 -11.53 21.33
N THR A 370 -11.18 -12.31 21.71
CA THR A 370 -9.89 -11.76 22.19
C THR A 370 -9.05 -11.11 21.09
N LEU A 371 -9.25 -11.51 19.84
CA LEU A 371 -8.62 -10.92 18.65
C LEU A 371 -9.42 -9.77 18.05
N ASN A 372 -10.66 -9.54 18.49
CA ASN A 372 -11.51 -8.43 18.05
C ASN A 372 -11.18 -7.12 18.79
N THR A 373 -9.89 -6.83 18.93
CA THR A 373 -9.35 -5.61 19.54
C THR A 373 -8.76 -4.71 18.45
N SER A 374 -9.20 -3.46 18.42
CA SER A 374 -8.72 -2.41 17.50
C SER A 374 -7.56 -1.60 18.11
N GLY A 375 -6.89 -0.78 17.30
CA GLY A 375 -5.90 0.16 17.81
C GLY A 375 -4.50 -0.42 18.08
N LYS A 376 -3.65 0.35 18.79
CA LYS A 376 -2.22 0.03 18.99
C LYS A 376 -1.95 -1.29 19.73
N ASN A 377 -2.95 -1.84 20.42
CA ASN A 377 -2.83 -3.08 21.22
C ASN A 377 -3.51 -4.29 20.57
N GLY A 378 -4.13 -4.08 19.41
CA GLY A 378 -4.81 -5.10 18.62
C GLY A 378 -3.92 -5.70 17.54
N TRP A 379 -4.49 -5.81 16.33
CA TRP A 379 -3.89 -6.42 15.14
C TRP A 379 -2.53 -5.87 14.76
N LEU A 380 -2.27 -4.59 15.06
CA LEU A 380 -0.95 -3.99 14.91
C LEU A 380 0.17 -4.88 15.48
N SER A 381 -0.03 -5.44 16.68
CA SER A 381 1.01 -6.25 17.35
C SER A 381 1.36 -7.51 16.56
N ILE A 382 0.36 -8.15 15.95
CA ILE A 382 0.53 -9.38 15.15
C ILE A 382 1.28 -9.05 13.85
N ILE A 383 0.86 -7.99 13.17
CA ILE A 383 1.41 -7.59 11.87
C ILE A 383 2.85 -7.09 12.03
N VAL A 384 3.15 -6.37 13.11
CA VAL A 384 4.53 -5.94 13.44
C VAL A 384 5.45 -7.14 13.61
N CYS A 385 5.02 -8.21 14.28
CA CYS A 385 5.82 -9.43 14.37
C CYS A 385 6.04 -10.08 12.99
N LEU A 386 5.02 -10.12 12.14
CA LEU A 386 5.15 -10.65 10.78
C LEU A 386 6.07 -9.78 9.91
N LYS A 387 6.02 -8.46 10.05
CA LYS A 387 6.95 -7.51 9.41
C LYS A 387 8.38 -7.84 9.80
N TRP A 388 8.65 -7.92 11.10
CA TRP A 388 9.98 -8.23 11.62
C TRP A 388 10.51 -9.57 11.14
N TRP A 389 9.66 -10.59 11.14
CA TRP A 389 10.02 -11.91 10.64
C TRP A 389 10.38 -11.83 9.14
N GLY A 390 9.52 -11.22 8.32
CA GLY A 390 9.77 -11.07 6.88
C GLY A 390 11.00 -10.23 6.54
N MET A 391 11.28 -9.18 7.32
CA MET A 391 12.49 -8.36 7.17
C MET A 391 13.78 -9.11 7.54
N GLY A 392 13.71 -10.04 8.50
CA GLY A 392 14.86 -10.84 8.91
C GLY A 392 15.19 -12.00 7.97
N LEU A 393 14.27 -12.38 7.08
CA LEU A 393 14.42 -13.49 6.12
C LEU A 393 15.13 -13.11 4.82
N ARG A 394 15.91 -12.01 4.78
CA ARG A 394 16.47 -11.42 3.54
C ARG A 394 16.96 -12.46 2.50
N ASP A 395 17.78 -13.42 2.95
CA ASP A 395 18.39 -14.42 2.07
C ASP A 395 17.57 -15.73 1.95
N ASP A 396 16.61 -15.96 2.85
CA ASP A 396 15.84 -17.21 2.96
C ASP A 396 14.34 -16.99 2.69
N ARG A 397 14.00 -15.91 1.98
CA ARG A 397 12.61 -15.57 1.67
C ARG A 397 11.93 -16.67 0.85
N GLU A 398 12.66 -17.36 -0.01
CA GLU A 398 12.15 -18.50 -0.80
C GLU A 398 12.43 -19.88 -0.19
N GLY A 399 13.21 -19.97 0.88
CA GLY A 399 13.48 -21.24 1.54
C GLY A 399 12.40 -21.67 2.53
N ALA A 400 12.74 -22.64 3.37
CA ALA A 400 11.78 -23.29 4.27
C ALA A 400 11.20 -22.32 5.32
N LEU A 401 12.02 -21.41 5.86
CA LEU A 401 11.52 -20.41 6.81
C LEU A 401 10.64 -19.37 6.12
N GLY A 402 11.01 -18.97 4.91
CA GLY A 402 10.19 -18.11 4.04
C GLY A 402 8.82 -18.71 3.72
N ALA A 403 8.77 -19.98 3.35
CA ALA A 403 7.52 -20.70 3.12
C ALA A 403 6.63 -20.74 4.38
N LYS A 404 7.23 -21.01 5.55
CA LYS A 404 6.51 -20.99 6.84
C LYS A 404 5.96 -19.61 7.18
N TRP A 405 6.76 -18.57 6.96
CA TRP A 405 6.33 -17.17 7.15
C TRP A 405 5.16 -16.81 6.23
N ARG A 406 5.24 -17.11 4.93
CA ARG A 406 4.15 -16.90 3.97
C ARG A 406 2.87 -17.64 4.35
N CYS A 407 2.99 -18.91 4.77
CA CYS A 407 1.85 -19.69 5.27
C CYS A 407 1.18 -18.98 6.45
N THR A 408 1.99 -18.53 7.42
CA THR A 408 1.49 -17.82 8.60
C THR A 408 0.79 -16.51 8.23
N ILE A 409 1.32 -15.75 7.24
CA ILE A 409 0.64 -14.54 6.72
C ILE A 409 -0.73 -14.88 6.13
N LYS A 410 -0.84 -15.95 5.34
CA LYS A 410 -2.12 -16.35 4.73
C LYS A 410 -3.14 -16.72 5.81
N GLU A 411 -2.72 -17.42 6.85
CA GLU A 411 -3.57 -17.75 8.01
C GLU A 411 -3.99 -16.50 8.78
N THR A 412 -3.06 -15.61 9.11
CA THR A 412 -3.35 -14.34 9.79
C THR A 412 -4.29 -13.47 8.96
N ARG A 413 -4.09 -13.39 7.63
CA ARG A 413 -4.97 -12.69 6.70
C ARG A 413 -6.38 -13.29 6.69
N ARG A 414 -6.48 -14.62 6.70
CA ARG A 414 -7.77 -15.32 6.78
C ARG A 414 -8.50 -14.93 8.06
N GLY A 415 -7.81 -14.95 9.21
CA GLY A 415 -8.40 -14.49 10.48
C GLY A 415 -8.88 -13.04 10.46
N ALA A 416 -8.14 -12.13 9.83
CA ALA A 416 -8.60 -10.74 9.65
C ALA A 416 -9.85 -10.66 8.75
N GLN A 417 -9.86 -11.40 7.65
CA GLN A 417 -10.98 -11.44 6.69
C GLN A 417 -12.24 -12.02 7.31
N ASP A 418 -12.11 -13.05 8.14
CA ASP A 418 -13.24 -13.68 8.83
C ASP A 418 -13.92 -12.70 9.81
N MET A 419 -13.20 -11.70 10.33
CA MET A 419 -13.78 -10.62 11.14
C MET A 419 -14.37 -9.47 10.34
N ILE A 420 -13.92 -9.26 9.11
CA ILE A 420 -14.46 -8.25 8.19
C ILE A 420 -15.79 -8.72 7.61
N MET A 421 -15.89 -10.01 7.28
CA MET A 421 -17.06 -10.56 6.63
C MET A 421 -18.21 -10.75 7.62
N PRO A 422 -19.45 -10.36 7.24
CA PRO A 422 -20.63 -10.68 8.04
C PRO A 422 -20.74 -12.20 8.23
N PRO A 423 -21.28 -12.69 9.37
CA PRO A 423 -21.39 -14.12 9.69
C PRO A 423 -22.08 -14.97 8.61
N ARG A 424 -22.93 -14.35 7.77
CA ARG A 424 -23.63 -15.06 6.68
C ARG A 424 -22.74 -15.40 5.48
N TYR A 425 -21.60 -14.74 5.31
CA TYR A 425 -20.72 -14.91 4.14
C TYR A 425 -19.56 -15.88 4.37
N SER A 426 -19.15 -16.11 5.62
CA SER A 426 -18.09 -17.09 5.95
C SER A 426 -18.49 -18.53 5.57
N ASP A 427 -19.78 -18.85 5.64
CA ASP A 427 -20.32 -20.17 5.30
C ASP A 427 -20.21 -20.51 3.81
N TRP A 428 -20.30 -19.52 2.92
CA TRP A 428 -20.13 -19.73 1.49
C TRP A 428 -18.67 -20.00 1.15
N ARG A 429 -17.75 -19.27 1.78
CA ARG A 429 -16.31 -19.38 1.52
C ARG A 429 -15.74 -20.75 1.91
N ASN A 430 -16.14 -21.28 3.06
CA ASN A 430 -15.73 -22.62 3.49
C ASN A 430 -16.20 -23.72 2.51
N ARG A 431 -17.38 -23.56 1.88
CA ARG A 431 -17.86 -24.50 0.85
C ARG A 431 -17.03 -24.44 -0.44
N CYS A 432 -16.53 -23.27 -0.81
CA CYS A 432 -15.69 -23.11 -2.00
C CYS A 432 -14.29 -23.70 -1.82
N ASP A 433 -13.64 -23.45 -0.67
CA ASP A 433 -12.28 -23.97 -0.40
C ASP A 433 -12.27 -25.52 -0.25
N LEU A 434 -13.35 -26.10 0.29
CA LEU A 434 -13.54 -27.56 0.36
C LEU A 434 -13.68 -28.20 -1.03
N LYS A 435 -14.37 -27.54 -1.98
CA LYS A 435 -14.48 -28.03 -3.36
C LYS A 435 -13.13 -28.04 -4.08
N VAL A 436 -12.33 -26.98 -3.94
CA VAL A 436 -11.01 -26.89 -4.58
C VAL A 436 -10.05 -27.96 -4.07
N SER A 437 -10.13 -28.31 -2.78
CA SER A 437 -9.28 -29.36 -2.20
C SER A 437 -9.70 -30.77 -2.63
N LEU A 438 -11.01 -31.03 -2.76
CA LEU A 438 -11.56 -32.31 -3.24
C LEU A 438 -11.29 -32.57 -4.72
N GLU A 439 -11.25 -31.54 -5.57
CA GLU A 439 -10.97 -31.69 -7.01
C GLU A 439 -9.46 -31.88 -7.31
N SER A 440 -8.58 -31.53 -6.37
CA SER A 440 -7.12 -31.67 -6.54
C SER A 440 -6.57 -33.08 -6.24
N VAL A 441 -7.39 -34.00 -5.76
CA VAL A 441 -7.02 -35.41 -5.52
C VAL A 441 -7.59 -36.27 -6.64
N SER A 442 -6.93 -36.26 -7.81
CA SER A 442 -7.16 -37.29 -8.82
C SER A 442 -6.43 -38.57 -8.44
N PRO A 443 -7.09 -39.74 -8.36
CA PRO A 443 -6.44 -41.00 -8.05
C PRO A 443 -5.73 -41.56 -9.29
N SER A 444 -4.44 -41.26 -9.45
CA SER A 444 -3.58 -41.99 -10.39
C SER A 444 -2.99 -43.24 -9.71
N ASN A 445 -3.85 -44.21 -9.39
CA ASN A 445 -3.40 -45.55 -9.02
C ASN A 445 -3.65 -46.50 -10.19
N SER A 446 -2.68 -46.57 -11.10
CA SER A 446 -2.54 -47.70 -12.01
C SER A 446 -1.97 -48.89 -11.21
N PRO A 447 -2.62 -50.07 -11.21
CA PRO A 447 -2.09 -51.23 -10.53
C PRO A 447 -0.93 -51.83 -11.33
N SER A 448 0.29 -51.71 -10.81
CA SER A 448 1.45 -52.43 -11.35
C SER A 448 1.27 -53.93 -11.14
N SER A 449 1.24 -54.66 -12.26
CA SER A 449 1.19 -56.12 -12.28
C SER A 449 2.43 -56.72 -11.64
N VAL A 450 2.23 -57.49 -10.56
CA VAL A 450 3.26 -58.34 -9.97
C VAL A 450 3.44 -59.57 -10.87
N PHE A 451 4.57 -59.63 -11.56
CA PHE A 451 5.00 -60.78 -12.34
C PHE A 451 5.63 -61.80 -11.36
N SER A 452 4.93 -62.90 -11.08
CA SER A 452 5.43 -64.02 -10.29
C SER A 452 6.42 -64.84 -11.11
N GLY A 453 7.71 -64.74 -10.77
CA GLY A 453 8.74 -65.68 -11.24
C GLY A 453 8.67 -66.99 -10.47
N GLY A 454 8.29 -68.07 -11.15
CA GLY A 454 8.35 -69.42 -10.61
C GLY A 454 9.78 -69.94 -10.55
N GLN A 455 10.17 -70.48 -9.40
CA GLN A 455 11.30 -71.41 -9.31
C GLN A 455 10.75 -72.84 -9.21
N SER A 456 11.06 -73.64 -10.23
CA SER A 456 11.05 -75.09 -10.16
C SER A 456 12.38 -75.57 -9.58
N LEU A 457 12.35 -76.54 -8.67
CA LEU A 457 13.37 -77.58 -8.52
C LEU A 457 12.71 -78.83 -7.86
N PRO A 458 13.27 -80.04 -8.07
CA PRO A 458 12.62 -81.34 -7.88
C PRO A 458 12.49 -81.82 -6.43
#